data_AF-A0A6H1ZX76-F1
#
_entry.id   AF-A0A6H1ZX76-F1
#
_cell.length_a   1.000
_cell.length_b   1.000
_cell.length_c   1.000
_cell.angle_alpha   90.00
_cell.angle_beta   90.00
_cell.angle_gamma   90.00
#
_symmetry.space_group_name_H-M   'P 1'
#
loop_
_entity.id
_entity.type
_entity.pdbx_description
1 polymer ?
#
loop_
_entity_poly.entity_id
_entity_poly.type
_entity_poly.pdbx_seq_one_letter_code
_entity_poly.pdbx_strand_id
1 'polypeptide(L)'
;MATLTIQPSGADSCLFQNDPDANYGTSIAIYIGRGDNSDKRREILKFDFSSLVAGCTISEAKLYLYYSGYLVSDPVGRTYWAYRLTQRSWTETGSSWNHYVGTTDW
;
A
#
# COMPACT_ATOMS: atom_id res chain seq x y z
N MET A 1 -9.92 17.07 21.81
CA MET A 1 -10.13 16.45 20.48
C MET A 1 -9.75 14.99 20.59
N ALA A 2 -10.53 14.08 20.00
CA ALA A 2 -10.22 12.66 20.01
C ALA A 2 -9.24 12.32 18.87
N THR A 3 -8.32 11.39 19.10
CA THR A 3 -7.40 10.86 18.10
C THR A 3 -7.79 9.41 17.80
N LEU A 4 -7.99 9.10 16.53
CA LEU A 4 -8.15 7.72 16.06
C LEU A 4 -6.79 7.22 15.53
N THR A 5 -6.35 6.07 16.01
CA THR A 5 -5.18 5.35 15.48
C THR A 5 -5.66 4.07 14.81
N ILE A 6 -5.30 3.89 13.54
CA ILE A 6 -5.59 2.67 12.77
C ILE A 6 -4.26 2.00 12.47
N GLN A 7 -3.99 0.87 13.13
CA GLN A 7 -2.81 0.04 12.91
C GLN A 7 -3.18 -1.42 13.20
N PRO A 8 -2.83 -2.39 12.32
CA PRO A 8 -2.22 -2.20 11.00
C PRO A 8 -3.22 -1.64 9.96
N SER A 9 -2.85 -1.66 8.68
CA SER A 9 -3.82 -1.60 7.57
C SER A 9 -4.88 -2.71 7.73
N GLY A 10 -6.08 -2.46 7.19
CA GLY A 10 -7.13 -3.48 7.10
C GLY A 10 -6.99 -4.38 5.86
N ALA A 11 -6.19 -3.97 4.88
CA ALA A 11 -5.70 -4.81 3.79
C ALA A 11 -4.44 -4.17 3.18
N ASP A 12 -3.52 -5.00 2.72
CA ASP A 12 -2.32 -4.58 2.00
C ASP A 12 -1.92 -5.57 0.90
N SER A 13 -1.09 -5.13 -0.05
CA SER A 13 -0.58 -5.97 -1.12
C SER A 13 0.55 -5.29 -1.86
N CYS A 14 1.54 -6.07 -2.26
CA CYS A 14 2.63 -5.61 -3.10
C CYS A 14 2.31 -5.80 -4.58
N LEU A 15 2.62 -4.79 -5.39
CA LEU A 15 2.44 -4.81 -6.85
C LEU A 15 3.81 -4.83 -7.52
N PHE A 16 4.14 -5.93 -8.17
CA PHE A 16 5.46 -6.16 -8.80
C PHE A 16 5.35 -6.13 -10.31
N GLN A 17 6.10 -5.23 -10.95
CA GLN A 17 6.10 -5.09 -12.40
C GLN A 17 6.64 -6.34 -13.13
N ASN A 18 7.59 -7.03 -12.53
CA ASN A 18 8.25 -8.21 -13.10
C ASN A 18 7.49 -9.52 -12.89
N ASP A 19 6.43 -9.48 -12.09
CA ASP A 19 5.51 -10.60 -11.88
C ASP A 19 4.07 -10.07 -11.85
N PRO A 20 3.58 -9.59 -13.01
CA PRO A 20 2.51 -8.61 -13.02
C PRO A 20 1.13 -9.19 -12.73
N ASP A 21 0.98 -10.50 -12.80
CA ASP A 21 -0.27 -11.21 -12.54
C ASP A 21 -0.27 -11.94 -11.18
N ALA A 22 0.86 -11.94 -10.47
CA ALA A 22 0.95 -12.53 -9.14
C ALA A 22 0.37 -11.63 -8.06
N ASN A 23 -0.27 -12.27 -7.09
CA ASN A 23 -0.79 -11.63 -5.89
C ASN A 23 0.18 -11.78 -4.73
N TYR A 24 0.32 -10.71 -3.94
CA TYR A 24 1.19 -10.65 -2.77
C TYR A 24 0.45 -10.21 -1.50
N GLY A 25 -0.87 -10.40 -1.43
CA GLY A 25 -1.69 -9.99 -0.27
C GLY A 25 -1.45 -10.80 1.01
N THR A 26 -0.61 -11.83 0.95
CA THR A 26 -0.15 -12.60 2.12
C THR A 26 1.33 -12.32 2.44
N SER A 27 1.95 -11.37 1.75
CA SER A 27 3.32 -10.94 2.02
C SER A 27 3.42 -10.37 3.43
N ILE A 28 4.46 -10.75 4.15
CA ILE A 28 4.77 -10.20 5.49
C ILE A 28 5.59 -8.91 5.42
N ALA A 29 5.89 -8.43 4.21
CA ALA A 29 6.76 -7.29 3.97
C ALA A 29 6.17 -6.34 2.93
N ILE A 30 6.39 -5.05 3.17
CA ILE A 30 6.10 -3.96 2.24
C ILE A 30 7.29 -3.76 1.31
N TYR A 31 7.03 -3.63 0.01
CA TYR A 31 8.07 -3.41 -0.99
C TYR A 31 7.80 -2.17 -1.82
N ILE A 32 8.65 -1.15 -1.66
CA ILE A 32 8.53 0.11 -2.39
C ILE A 32 9.85 0.46 -3.06
N GLY A 33 9.78 0.80 -4.34
CA GLY A 33 10.91 1.33 -5.10
C GLY A 33 11.17 0.54 -6.36
N ARG A 34 12.42 0.15 -6.56
CA ARG A 34 12.84 -0.67 -7.70
C ARG A 34 13.60 -1.90 -7.23
N GLY A 35 13.28 -3.06 -7.78
CA GLY A 35 14.07 -4.27 -7.65
C GLY A 35 15.28 -4.25 -8.57
N ASP A 36 15.93 -5.40 -8.68
CA ASP A 36 17.00 -5.62 -9.65
C ASP A 36 16.48 -5.34 -11.08
N ASN A 37 17.35 -4.89 -11.99
CA ASN A 37 16.98 -4.49 -13.35
C ASN A 37 15.98 -3.32 -13.46
N SER A 38 15.79 -2.52 -12.41
CA SER A 38 14.89 -1.36 -12.37
C SER A 38 13.38 -1.69 -12.33
N ASP A 39 13.01 -2.91 -11.98
CA ASP A 39 11.61 -3.34 -11.89
C ASP A 39 10.84 -2.60 -10.80
N LYS A 40 9.73 -1.96 -11.15
CA LYS A 40 8.96 -1.16 -10.18
C LYS A 40 8.23 -2.06 -9.19
N ARG A 41 8.34 -1.70 -7.91
CA ARG A 41 7.58 -2.29 -6.81
C ARG A 41 6.79 -1.21 -6.09
N ARG A 42 5.52 -1.47 -5.85
CA ARG A 42 4.60 -0.56 -5.17
C ARG A 42 3.88 -1.31 -4.07
N GLU A 43 3.45 -0.56 -3.07
CA GLU A 43 2.56 -1.04 -2.02
C GLU A 43 1.20 -0.37 -2.17
N ILE A 44 0.13 -1.12 -1.95
CA ILE A 44 -1.21 -0.56 -1.75
C ILE A 44 -1.67 -0.87 -0.34
N LEU A 45 -2.23 0.14 0.34
CA LEU A 45 -2.70 0.04 1.72
C LEU A 45 -4.16 0.49 1.77
N LYS A 46 -4.99 -0.22 2.52
CA LYS A 46 -6.36 0.15 2.84
C LYS A 46 -6.55 0.19 4.34
N PHE A 47 -7.18 1.26 4.81
CA PHE A 47 -7.46 1.49 6.22
C PHE A 47 -8.96 1.46 6.44
N ASP A 48 -9.39 0.80 7.52
CA ASP A 48 -10.80 0.79 7.91
C ASP A 48 -11.11 2.04 8.75
N PHE A 49 -11.96 2.90 8.20
CA PHE A 49 -12.44 4.13 8.84
C PHE A 49 -13.86 3.98 9.38
N SER A 50 -14.41 2.77 9.46
CA SER A 50 -15.79 2.49 9.90
C SER A 50 -16.14 3.02 11.30
N SER A 51 -15.13 3.24 12.14
CA SER A 51 -15.27 3.82 13.48
C SER A 51 -15.48 5.34 13.49
N LEU A 52 -15.26 6.03 12.37
CA LEU A 52 -15.52 7.47 12.25
C LEU A 52 -17.02 7.74 12.12
N VAL A 53 -17.50 8.72 12.88
CA VAL A 53 -18.89 9.19 12.78
C VAL A 53 -19.08 9.98 11.48
N ALA A 54 -20.17 9.71 10.77
CA ALA A 54 -20.52 10.44 9.56
C ALA A 54 -20.61 11.96 9.84
N GLY A 55 -20.01 12.76 8.97
CA GLY A 55 -19.97 14.22 9.11
C GLY A 55 -18.96 14.76 10.13
N CYS A 56 -18.12 13.90 10.74
CA CYS A 56 -17.02 14.40 11.55
C CYS A 56 -16.04 15.23 10.70
N THR A 57 -15.49 16.29 11.30
CA THR A 57 -14.44 17.10 10.68
C THR A 57 -13.08 16.53 11.06
N ILE A 58 -12.28 16.17 10.07
CA ILE A 58 -10.88 15.76 10.27
C ILE A 58 -10.02 17.01 10.22
N SER A 59 -9.44 17.39 11.35
CA SER A 59 -8.53 18.54 11.45
C SER A 59 -7.09 18.20 11.07
N GLU A 60 -6.67 16.95 11.28
CA GLU A 60 -5.34 16.45 10.95
C GLU A 60 -5.39 14.96 10.59
N ALA A 61 -4.59 14.55 9.61
CA ALA A 61 -4.33 13.14 9.29
C ALA A 61 -2.84 12.95 9.06
N LYS A 62 -2.25 11.94 9.70
CA LYS A 62 -0.82 11.61 9.58
C LYS A 62 -0.68 10.13 9.23
N LEU A 63 0.09 9.84 8.19
CA LEU A 63 0.51 8.49 7.83
C LEU A 63 1.95 8.29 8.30
N TYR A 64 2.18 7.28 9.12
CA TYR A 64 3.50 6.87 9.57
C TYR A 64 3.84 5.54 8.91
N LEU A 65 5.01 5.49 8.28
CA LEU A 65 5.61 4.29 7.72
C LEU A 65 7.07 4.26 8.16
N TYR A 66 7.60 3.06 8.38
CA TYR A 66 9.01 2.84 8.64
C TYR A 66 9.48 1.67 7.79
N TYR A 67 10.77 1.67 7.43
CA TYR A 67 11.41 0.50 6.85
C TYR A 67 12.28 -0.16 7.91
N SER A 68 12.32 -1.49 7.93
CA SER A 68 13.20 -2.27 8.80
C SER A 68 14.50 -2.71 8.12
N GLY A 69 14.58 -2.58 6.78
CA GLY A 69 15.75 -2.90 5.98
C GLY A 69 15.62 -2.44 4.54
N TYR A 70 16.67 -2.65 3.76
CA TYR A 70 16.73 -2.40 2.32
C TYR A 70 17.48 -3.54 1.62
N LEU A 71 17.24 -3.70 0.32
CA LEU A 71 17.82 -4.81 -0.46
C LEU A 71 19.09 -4.40 -1.22
N VAL A 72 18.97 -3.48 -2.18
CA VAL A 72 20.06 -3.18 -3.15
C VAL A 72 21.00 -2.09 -2.66
N SER A 73 20.45 -0.99 -2.14
CA SER A 73 21.22 0.19 -1.73
C SER A 73 20.47 0.95 -0.66
N ASP A 74 21.25 1.66 0.16
CA ASP A 74 20.76 2.51 1.24
C ASP A 74 19.72 3.52 0.70
N PRO A 75 18.49 3.55 1.26
CA PRO A 75 17.46 4.47 0.85
C PRO A 75 17.57 5.86 1.49
N VAL A 76 18.61 6.16 2.30
CA VAL A 76 18.81 7.48 2.88
C VAL A 76 18.73 8.58 1.81
N GLY A 77 17.92 9.60 2.10
CA GLY A 77 17.67 10.74 1.19
C GLY A 77 16.70 10.46 0.05
N ARG A 78 16.13 9.25 -0.06
CA ARG A 78 15.10 8.96 -1.08
C ARG A 78 13.77 9.59 -0.73
N THR A 79 13.15 10.18 -1.74
CA THR A 79 11.75 10.63 -1.68
C THR A 79 10.83 9.49 -2.08
N TYR A 80 9.85 9.22 -1.24
CA TYR A 80 8.72 8.33 -1.54
C TYR A 80 7.45 9.15 -1.67
N TRP A 81 6.57 8.72 -2.58
CA TRP A 81 5.29 9.37 -2.78
C TRP A 81 4.16 8.45 -2.32
N ALA A 82 3.22 9.02 -1.59
CA ALA A 82 1.97 8.37 -1.24
C ALA A 82 0.85 9.02 -2.05
N TYR A 83 0.12 8.20 -2.80
CA TYR A 83 -1.01 8.65 -3.62
C TYR A 83 -2.28 7.97 -3.19
N ARG A 84 -3.39 8.69 -3.25
CA ARG A 84 -4.71 8.10 -3.03
C ARG A 84 -5.05 7.16 -4.18
N LEU A 85 -5.27 5.89 -3.87
CA LEU A 85 -5.79 4.93 -4.82
C LEU A 85 -7.27 5.23 -5.11
N THR A 86 -7.61 5.43 -6.39
CA THR A 86 -8.98 5.76 -6.82
C THR A 86 -9.85 4.52 -6.97
N GLN A 87 -9.26 3.39 -7.34
CA GLN A 87 -9.91 2.09 -7.36
C GLN A 87 -10.07 1.57 -5.92
N ARG A 88 -11.31 1.50 -5.42
CA ARG A 88 -11.60 1.14 -4.00
C ARG A 88 -11.98 -0.33 -3.82
N SER A 89 -12.39 -0.98 -4.89
CA SER A 89 -12.93 -2.35 -4.89
C SER A 89 -11.85 -3.42 -5.07
N TRP A 90 -10.59 -3.07 -4.86
CA TRP A 90 -9.51 -4.05 -4.87
C TRP A 90 -9.61 -4.99 -3.67
N THR A 91 -9.12 -6.21 -3.83
CA THR A 91 -9.07 -7.22 -2.78
C THR A 91 -7.63 -7.62 -2.46
N GLU A 92 -7.36 -7.87 -1.18
CA GLU A 92 -6.04 -8.26 -0.67
C GLU A 92 -5.47 -9.45 -1.45
N THR A 93 -6.23 -10.54 -1.52
CA THR A 93 -5.82 -11.78 -2.19
C THR A 93 -6.13 -11.81 -3.69
N GLY A 94 -6.54 -10.69 -4.29
CA GLY A 94 -6.86 -10.63 -5.72
C GLY A 94 -6.17 -9.49 -6.47
N SER A 95 -5.38 -8.65 -5.80
CA SER A 95 -4.65 -7.56 -6.44
C SER A 95 -3.29 -8.03 -6.95
N SER A 96 -2.93 -7.61 -8.17
CA SER A 96 -1.63 -7.80 -8.79
C SER A 96 -1.21 -6.49 -9.48
N TRP A 97 -0.07 -6.45 -10.17
CA TRP A 97 0.30 -5.25 -10.94
C TRP A 97 -0.73 -4.91 -12.02
N ASN A 98 -1.31 -5.91 -12.67
CA ASN A 98 -2.30 -5.74 -13.73
C ASN A 98 -3.73 -5.65 -13.21
N HIS A 99 -4.08 -6.41 -12.18
CA HIS A 99 -5.48 -6.57 -11.74
C HIS A 99 -5.75 -5.97 -10.36
N TYR A 100 -6.87 -5.28 -10.19
CA TYR A 100 -7.33 -4.89 -8.84
C TYR A 100 -8.12 -6.00 -8.14
N VAL A 101 -8.71 -6.92 -8.92
CA VAL A 101 -9.43 -8.08 -8.40
C VAL A 101 -9.35 -9.25 -9.37
N GLY A 102 -8.59 -10.28 -9.00
CA GLY A 102 -8.46 -11.55 -9.73
C GLY A 102 -8.03 -11.32 -11.18
N THR A 103 -9.01 -11.16 -12.07
CA THR A 103 -8.85 -11.02 -13.52
C THR A 103 -9.27 -9.66 -14.08
N THR A 104 -9.58 -8.67 -13.23
CA THR A 104 -10.05 -7.34 -13.68
C THR A 104 -8.97 -6.29 -13.51
N ASP A 105 -8.63 -5.58 -14.60
CA ASP A 105 -7.54 -4.60 -14.67
C ASP A 105 -7.84 -3.29 -13.91
N TRP A 106 -6.78 -2.66 -13.34
CA TRP A 106 -6.81 -1.40 -12.56
C TRP A 106 -7.53 -0.21 -13.20
#